data_AF-A0A8H6FNH6-F1
#
_entry.id   AF-A0A8H6FNH6-F1
#
_cell.length_a   1.000
_cell.length_b   1.000
_cell.length_c   1.000
_cell.angle_alpha   90.00
_cell.angle_beta   90.00
_cell.angle_gamma   90.00
#
_symmetry.space_group_name_H-M   'P 1'
#
loop_
_entity.id
_entity.type
_entity.pdbx_description
1 polymer ?
#
loop_
_entity_poly.entity_id
_entity_poly.type
_entity_poly.pdbx_seq_one_letter_code
_entity_poly.pdbx_strand_id
1 'polypeptide(L)'
;MKALNGLNSGSLMGSAYATLTIDPRNAYRSSSESSFLQAALQNGTSPTVYKNSFAQRILFSSNNTATGVLITTAGPYGIPAVNYTLSARKEVIVSGGVFQSPQLLMVSGIGPKATLSQFGIPVLKDLPGVGQNMWDHTLFGTDYRVNVNTASAALNNATLAAAGVKLFQQKATGPLSIFGASYYGFEDLPQPYRSKLSNASLSALAANFPSDWPELEWLPVSAYLGYQEDRQTADPRDGSNYATINTAIVSPLSRGNVSLQSASMLDPPLINPNWLTDPTDIELAIQSVHRQREIWSYLTSQGLTNGVEALPGANVTSDADILAYIQKSIIQVYHAAATCKMGARNDSMAVLDSQARVYGTQNLRVVDASSFPFLPPGHPQSTIYALAEKIAADILGNDTRGPGYKMGPDYSAMLGAQVKTVTSTNDNGAGTARIGENGMVSLALLLLAAIFSYLV
;
A
#
# COMPACT_ATOMS: atom_id res chain seq x y z
N MET A 1 8.42 10.90 -20.55
CA MET A 1 8.34 9.42 -20.36
C MET A 1 8.23 8.63 -21.66
N LYS A 2 8.89 7.47 -21.69
CA LYS A 2 8.77 6.40 -22.71
C LYS A 2 7.64 5.43 -22.31
N ALA A 3 6.84 4.94 -23.25
CA ALA A 3 5.85 3.89 -22.97
C ALA A 3 6.54 2.54 -22.68
N LEU A 4 6.06 1.82 -21.66
CA LEU A 4 6.57 0.50 -21.24
C LEU A 4 5.62 -0.63 -21.63
N ASN A 5 6.16 -1.85 -21.73
CA ASN A 5 5.40 -3.09 -21.95
C ASN A 5 4.70 -3.56 -20.65
N GLY A 6 4.04 -2.63 -19.94
CA GLY A 6 3.51 -2.84 -18.59
C GLY A 6 4.54 -2.57 -17.48
N LEU A 7 4.04 -2.20 -16.29
CA LEU A 7 4.88 -1.93 -15.11
C LEU A 7 5.54 -3.19 -14.53
N ASN A 8 5.04 -4.39 -14.88
CA ASN A 8 5.63 -5.68 -14.51
C ASN A 8 6.76 -6.13 -15.47
N SER A 9 7.22 -5.25 -16.37
CA SER A 9 8.25 -5.58 -17.38
C SER A 9 9.69 -5.61 -16.85
N GLY A 10 9.92 -5.22 -15.59
CA GLY A 10 11.26 -5.10 -14.99
C GLY A 10 11.98 -3.78 -15.32
N SER A 11 11.31 -2.84 -16.00
CA SER A 11 11.78 -1.46 -16.22
C SER A 11 10.95 -0.51 -15.37
N LEU A 12 11.58 0.28 -14.50
CA LEU A 12 10.89 1.28 -13.67
C LEU A 12 10.60 2.56 -14.47
N MET A 13 11.61 3.15 -15.11
CA MET A 13 11.50 4.43 -15.83
C MET A 13 10.63 4.33 -17.09
N GLY A 14 9.55 5.11 -17.14
CA GLY A 14 8.59 5.15 -18.24
C GLY A 14 7.14 5.16 -17.76
N SER A 15 6.18 4.89 -18.65
CA SER A 15 4.76 4.90 -18.31
C SER A 15 3.97 3.77 -18.97
N ALA A 16 2.98 3.24 -18.25
CA ALA A 16 2.11 2.16 -18.72
C ALA A 16 0.83 2.04 -17.89
N TYR A 17 -0.11 1.23 -18.39
CA TYR A 17 -1.23 0.77 -17.57
C TYR A 17 -0.74 -0.19 -16.47
N ALA A 18 -1.30 -0.03 -15.27
CA ALA A 18 -1.04 -0.93 -14.14
C ALA A 18 -1.98 -2.13 -14.15
N THR A 19 -1.48 -3.27 -13.67
CA THR A 19 -2.35 -4.37 -13.23
C THR A 19 -2.99 -4.02 -11.89
N LEU A 20 -4.31 -4.11 -11.80
CA LEU A 20 -5.08 -3.78 -10.59
C LEU A 20 -5.50 -5.03 -9.82
N THR A 21 -5.76 -4.87 -8.52
CA THR A 21 -6.31 -5.91 -7.64
C THR A 21 -7.81 -6.08 -7.83
N ILE A 22 -8.20 -6.54 -9.02
CA ILE A 22 -9.59 -6.69 -9.47
C ILE A 22 -9.72 -8.05 -10.15
N ASP A 23 -10.75 -8.81 -9.79
CA ASP A 23 -11.06 -10.08 -10.45
C ASP A 23 -11.64 -9.80 -11.84
N PRO A 24 -10.96 -10.18 -12.95
CA PRO A 24 -11.38 -9.82 -14.30
C PRO A 24 -12.69 -10.48 -14.72
N ARG A 25 -13.20 -11.46 -13.96
CA ARG A 25 -14.46 -12.18 -14.26
C ARG A 25 -15.71 -11.43 -13.81
N ASN A 26 -15.59 -10.55 -12.82
CA ASN A 26 -16.72 -9.89 -12.17
C ASN A 26 -16.46 -8.42 -11.76
N ALA A 27 -15.24 -7.93 -11.95
CA ALA A 27 -14.75 -6.60 -11.57
C ALA A 27 -14.83 -6.24 -10.08
N TYR A 28 -15.01 -7.22 -9.19
CA TYR A 28 -14.89 -7.00 -7.74
C TYR A 28 -13.42 -6.95 -7.32
N ARG A 29 -13.14 -6.21 -6.24
CA ARG A 29 -11.81 -6.11 -5.63
C ARG A 29 -11.31 -7.49 -5.19
N SER A 30 -10.10 -7.86 -5.60
CA SER A 30 -9.35 -8.99 -5.06
C SER A 30 -8.52 -8.53 -3.86
N SER A 31 -8.95 -8.87 -2.65
CA SER A 31 -8.24 -8.59 -1.39
C SER A 31 -7.45 -9.82 -0.91
N SER A 32 -6.49 -9.62 0.01
CA SER A 32 -5.83 -10.71 0.72
C SER A 32 -6.82 -11.64 1.44
N GLU A 33 -7.90 -11.10 1.99
CA GLU A 33 -8.97 -11.88 2.61
C GLU A 33 -9.68 -12.79 1.59
N SER A 34 -10.06 -12.25 0.43
CA SER A 34 -10.72 -13.01 -0.63
C SER A 34 -9.82 -14.04 -1.30
N SER A 35 -8.52 -13.78 -1.38
CA SER A 35 -7.54 -14.63 -2.07
C SER A 35 -6.91 -15.68 -1.17
N PHE A 36 -6.70 -15.39 0.12
CA PHE A 36 -6.04 -16.30 1.06
C PHE A 36 -7.00 -16.85 2.12
N LEU A 37 -7.71 -16.01 2.89
CA LEU A 37 -8.57 -16.49 3.97
C LEU A 37 -9.78 -17.26 3.45
N GLN A 38 -10.48 -16.73 2.46
CA GLN A 38 -11.64 -17.42 1.86
C GLN A 38 -11.22 -18.69 1.13
N ALA A 39 -10.11 -18.68 0.40
CA ALA A 39 -9.57 -19.89 -0.24
C ALA A 39 -9.17 -20.95 0.81
N ALA A 40 -8.57 -20.55 1.93
CA ALA A 40 -8.22 -21.44 3.03
C ALA A 40 -9.46 -22.10 3.65
N LEU A 41 -10.52 -21.32 3.92
CA LEU A 41 -11.80 -21.83 4.45
C LEU A 41 -12.52 -22.75 3.46
N GLN A 42 -12.53 -22.41 2.17
CA GLN A 42 -13.15 -23.22 1.11
C GLN A 42 -12.41 -24.55 0.89
N ASN A 43 -11.08 -24.56 1.02
CA ASN A 43 -10.24 -25.76 0.93
C ASN A 43 -10.28 -26.63 2.21
N GLY A 44 -11.21 -26.37 3.14
CA GLY A 44 -11.41 -27.18 4.34
C GLY A 44 -10.37 -26.98 5.45
N THR A 45 -9.49 -25.98 5.34
CA THR A 45 -8.69 -25.58 6.51
C THR A 45 -9.58 -24.75 7.44
N SER A 46 -9.41 -24.95 8.75
CA SER A 46 -10.26 -24.31 9.77
C SER A 46 -9.43 -23.39 10.69
N PRO A 47 -8.89 -22.26 10.19
CA PRO A 47 -8.26 -21.27 11.04
C PRO A 47 -9.30 -20.64 11.99
N THR A 48 -8.97 -20.54 13.27
CA THR A 48 -9.82 -19.84 14.24
C THR A 48 -9.69 -18.33 14.07
N VAL A 49 -10.71 -17.68 13.52
CA VAL A 49 -10.72 -16.22 13.28
C VAL A 49 -11.44 -15.49 14.40
N TYR A 50 -10.69 -14.72 15.18
CA TYR A 50 -11.20 -13.85 16.23
C TYR A 50 -11.48 -12.45 15.67
N LYS A 51 -12.75 -12.16 15.32
CA LYS A 51 -13.18 -10.85 14.82
C LYS A 51 -13.46 -9.88 15.97
N ASN A 52 -13.23 -8.58 15.74
CA ASN A 52 -13.41 -7.51 16.72
C ASN A 52 -12.54 -7.73 17.99
N SER A 53 -11.41 -8.41 17.82
CA SER A 53 -10.44 -8.74 18.86
C SER A 53 -9.17 -7.94 18.62
N PHE A 54 -8.76 -7.16 19.61
CA PHE A 54 -7.69 -6.18 19.52
C PHE A 54 -6.55 -6.56 20.44
N ALA A 55 -5.33 -6.64 19.88
CA ALA A 55 -4.13 -7.06 20.59
C ALA A 55 -3.63 -5.94 21.51
N GLN A 56 -3.54 -6.22 22.81
CA GLN A 56 -3.09 -5.26 23.81
C GLN A 56 -1.61 -5.42 24.15
N ARG A 57 -1.10 -6.66 24.25
CA ARG A 57 0.28 -6.93 24.67
C ARG A 57 0.72 -8.34 24.34
N ILE A 58 1.96 -8.50 23.87
CA ILE A 58 2.62 -9.80 23.71
C ILE A 58 3.12 -10.26 25.08
N LEU A 59 2.94 -11.55 25.38
CA LEU A 59 3.35 -12.17 26.63
C LEU A 59 4.62 -12.99 26.41
N PHE A 60 5.53 -12.95 27.38
CA PHE A 60 6.84 -13.60 27.30
C PHE A 60 7.13 -14.44 28.55
N SER A 61 7.92 -15.50 28.36
CA SER A 61 8.60 -16.22 29.44
C SER A 61 9.91 -15.53 29.84
N SER A 62 10.52 -15.99 30.94
CA SER A 62 11.75 -15.43 31.53
C SER A 62 13.00 -15.44 30.61
N ASN A 63 12.98 -16.20 29.53
CA ASN A 63 14.04 -16.27 28.52
C ASN A 63 13.75 -15.41 27.25
N ASN A 64 12.72 -14.57 27.27
CA ASN A 64 12.23 -13.76 26.15
C ASN A 64 11.61 -14.55 24.98
N THR A 65 11.10 -15.77 25.22
CA THR A 65 10.25 -16.45 24.24
C THR A 65 8.82 -15.90 24.31
N ALA A 66 8.23 -15.52 23.18
CA ALA A 66 6.82 -15.12 23.12
C ALA A 66 5.91 -16.34 23.32
N THR A 67 4.99 -16.26 24.28
CA THR A 67 4.12 -17.37 24.73
C THR A 67 2.64 -17.14 24.48
N GLY A 68 2.26 -15.94 24.03
CA GLY A 68 0.87 -15.59 23.74
C GLY A 68 0.65 -14.09 23.59
N VAL A 69 -0.63 -13.72 23.47
CA VAL A 69 -1.07 -12.33 23.33
C VAL A 69 -2.27 -12.10 24.26
N LEU A 70 -2.21 -11.03 25.06
CA LEU A 70 -3.36 -10.47 25.75
C LEU A 70 -4.21 -9.70 24.74
N ILE A 71 -5.48 -10.05 24.61
CA ILE A 71 -6.42 -9.40 23.70
C ILE A 71 -7.63 -8.87 24.46
N THR A 72 -8.23 -7.79 23.95
CA THR A 72 -9.62 -7.42 24.30
C THR A 72 -10.53 -7.80 23.14
N THR A 73 -11.79 -8.15 23.39
CA THR A 73 -12.80 -8.33 22.34
C THR A 73 -14.02 -7.51 22.68
N ALA A 74 -14.52 -6.74 21.71
CA ALA A 74 -15.73 -5.94 21.89
C ALA A 74 -16.94 -6.84 22.18
N GLY A 75 -17.66 -6.56 23.27
CA GLY A 75 -18.90 -7.27 23.58
C GLY A 75 -20.03 -6.83 22.64
N PRO A 76 -20.89 -7.76 22.17
CA PRO A 76 -22.02 -7.39 21.33
C PRO A 76 -23.09 -6.65 22.15
N TYR A 77 -23.85 -5.75 21.52
CA TYR A 77 -25.05 -5.11 22.08
C TYR A 77 -24.88 -4.45 23.46
N GLY A 78 -23.75 -3.76 23.69
CA GLY A 78 -23.50 -3.03 24.94
C GLY A 78 -22.93 -3.90 26.08
N ILE A 79 -22.62 -5.16 25.82
CA ILE A 79 -21.82 -5.97 26.76
C ILE A 79 -20.39 -5.37 26.85
N PRO A 80 -19.81 -5.21 28.06
CA PRO A 80 -18.44 -4.73 28.23
C PRO A 80 -17.42 -5.58 27.46
N ALA A 81 -16.33 -4.95 27.02
CA ALA A 81 -15.25 -5.66 26.35
C ALA A 81 -14.59 -6.70 27.29
N VAL A 82 -14.31 -7.89 26.76
CA VAL A 82 -13.75 -9.00 27.54
C VAL A 82 -12.27 -9.16 27.23
N ASN A 83 -11.44 -9.14 28.27
CA ASN A 83 -10.01 -9.37 28.17
C ASN A 83 -9.69 -10.86 28.42
N TYR A 84 -8.90 -11.46 27.53
CA TYR A 84 -8.41 -12.84 27.67
C TYR A 84 -7.08 -13.05 26.94
N THR A 85 -6.41 -14.15 27.26
CA THR A 85 -5.11 -14.50 26.68
C THR A 85 -5.26 -15.61 25.65
N LEU A 86 -4.71 -15.41 24.46
CA LEU A 86 -4.46 -16.48 23.48
C LEU A 86 -3.02 -16.98 23.65
N SER A 87 -2.84 -18.26 23.95
CA SER A 87 -1.51 -18.87 24.10
C SER A 87 -0.97 -19.39 22.76
N ALA A 88 0.32 -19.19 22.53
CA ALA A 88 1.04 -19.60 21.33
C ALA A 88 2.05 -20.71 21.68
N ARG A 89 1.92 -21.88 21.05
CA ARG A 89 2.84 -23.02 21.26
C ARG A 89 4.07 -23.01 20.34
N LYS A 90 4.06 -22.20 19.28
CA LYS A 90 5.11 -22.16 18.25
C LYS A 90 5.62 -20.75 18.00
N GLU A 91 4.74 -19.84 17.60
CA GLU A 91 5.14 -18.50 17.17
C GLU A 91 3.99 -17.51 17.36
N VAL A 92 4.34 -16.26 17.67
CA VAL A 92 3.49 -15.08 17.57
C VAL A 92 3.96 -14.27 16.36
N ILE A 93 3.04 -13.91 15.47
CA ILE A 93 3.36 -13.11 14.29
C ILE A 93 2.54 -11.82 14.33
N VAL A 94 3.22 -10.69 14.35
CA VAL A 94 2.63 -9.36 14.34
C VAL A 94 2.50 -8.90 12.89
N SER A 95 1.29 -8.45 12.54
CA SER A 95 0.92 -7.98 11.19
C SER A 95 0.01 -6.75 11.28
N GLY A 96 0.27 -5.90 12.29
CA GLY A 96 -0.54 -4.72 12.61
C GLY A 96 -0.34 -3.55 11.64
N GLY A 97 0.60 -3.66 10.70
CA GLY A 97 0.97 -2.58 9.80
C GLY A 97 1.94 -1.58 10.44
N VAL A 98 2.37 -0.62 9.62
CA VAL A 98 3.41 0.37 9.92
C VAL A 98 3.21 1.15 11.23
N PHE A 99 1.97 1.39 11.67
CA PHE A 99 1.71 2.15 12.89
C PHE A 99 1.51 1.27 14.13
N GLN A 100 0.69 0.22 14.04
CA GLN A 100 0.32 -0.60 15.21
C GLN A 100 1.35 -1.71 15.51
N SER A 101 2.14 -2.18 14.55
CA SER A 101 3.22 -3.15 14.81
C SER A 101 4.32 -2.60 15.73
N PRO A 102 4.92 -1.42 15.50
CA PRO A 102 5.87 -0.85 16.45
C PRO A 102 5.21 -0.47 17.78
N GLN A 103 3.95 0.00 17.77
CA GLN A 103 3.20 0.28 19.00
C GLN A 103 3.07 -0.98 19.87
N LEU A 104 2.65 -2.10 19.27
CA LEU A 104 2.47 -3.38 19.98
C LEU A 104 3.80 -3.92 20.53
N LEU A 105 4.91 -3.77 19.81
CA LEU A 105 6.24 -4.09 20.34
C LEU A 105 6.55 -3.21 21.56
N MET A 106 6.36 -1.89 21.47
CA MET A 106 6.69 -0.95 22.54
C MET A 106 5.89 -1.21 23.82
N VAL A 107 4.56 -1.34 23.76
CA VAL A 107 3.75 -1.67 24.96
C VAL A 107 4.05 -3.07 25.53
N SER A 108 4.71 -3.92 24.75
CA SER A 108 5.19 -5.25 25.18
C SER A 108 6.62 -5.24 25.71
N GLY A 109 7.23 -4.06 25.88
CA GLY A 109 8.56 -3.88 26.45
C GLY A 109 9.71 -3.97 25.43
N ILE A 110 9.42 -3.87 24.13
CA ILE A 110 10.40 -3.96 23.04
C ILE A 110 10.43 -2.65 22.25
N GLY A 111 11.51 -1.88 22.37
CA GLY A 111 11.65 -0.60 21.68
C GLY A 111 12.68 0.32 22.34
N PRO A 112 12.67 1.63 22.03
CA PRO A 112 13.65 2.57 22.58
C PRO A 112 13.49 2.69 24.10
N LYS A 113 14.55 2.34 24.85
CA LYS A 113 14.54 2.35 26.33
C LYS A 113 14.04 3.66 26.94
N ALA A 114 14.34 4.81 26.33
CA ALA A 114 13.85 6.11 26.78
C ALA A 114 12.32 6.21 26.73
N THR A 115 11.71 5.89 25.58
CA THR A 115 10.26 5.86 25.37
C THR A 115 9.57 4.87 26.31
N LEU A 116 10.13 3.66 26.47
CA LEU A 116 9.57 2.67 27.40
C LEU A 116 9.59 3.16 28.85
N SER A 117 10.70 3.77 29.28
CA SER A 117 10.85 4.32 30.63
C SER A 117 9.90 5.50 30.90
N GLN A 118 9.67 6.36 29.90
CA GLN A 118 8.75 7.50 29.99
C GLN A 118 7.31 7.07 30.33
N PHE A 119 6.85 5.92 29.79
CA PHE A 119 5.51 5.39 30.03
C PHE A 119 5.47 4.29 31.11
N GLY A 120 6.56 4.10 31.87
CA GLY A 120 6.63 3.09 32.94
C GLY A 120 6.60 1.64 32.46
N ILE A 121 6.90 1.39 31.18
CA ILE A 121 6.88 0.06 30.58
C ILE A 121 8.20 -0.66 30.90
N PRO A 122 8.17 -1.86 31.50
CA PRO A 122 9.38 -2.64 31.74
C PRO A 122 10.11 -2.98 30.43
N VAL A 123 11.41 -2.67 30.37
CA VAL A 123 12.25 -2.93 29.19
C VAL A 123 12.63 -4.41 29.14
N LEU A 124 11.95 -5.18 28.29
CA LEU A 124 12.32 -6.55 27.95
C LEU A 124 13.49 -6.55 26.95
N LYS A 125 13.45 -5.66 25.97
CA LYS A 125 14.54 -5.45 25.02
C LYS A 125 14.60 -4.00 24.53
N ASP A 126 15.76 -3.37 24.74
CA ASP A 126 16.10 -2.11 24.10
C ASP A 126 16.40 -2.36 22.61
N LEU A 127 15.54 -1.82 21.73
CA LEU A 127 15.68 -1.77 20.28
C LEU A 127 15.35 -0.34 19.82
N PRO A 128 16.34 0.56 19.68
CA PRO A 128 16.09 1.97 19.38
C PRO A 128 15.50 2.19 17.98
N GLY A 129 15.52 1.19 17.10
CA GLY A 129 14.88 1.25 15.78
C GLY A 129 13.35 1.09 15.77
N VAL A 130 12.72 0.61 16.85
CA VAL A 130 11.26 0.41 16.85
C VAL A 130 10.54 1.77 16.78
N GLY A 131 9.66 1.89 15.79
CA GLY A 131 8.94 3.12 15.47
C GLY A 131 9.77 4.14 14.67
N GLN A 132 11.05 3.90 14.40
CA GLN A 132 11.92 4.87 13.73
C GLN A 132 12.07 4.58 12.23
N ASN A 133 12.67 5.50 11.47
CA ASN A 133 12.91 5.34 10.03
C ASN A 133 11.60 5.04 9.27
N MET A 134 10.53 5.79 9.55
CA MET A 134 9.31 5.67 8.75
C MET A 134 9.56 6.30 7.38
N TRP A 135 9.46 5.47 6.34
CA TRP A 135 9.38 5.91 4.95
C TRP A 135 7.90 6.05 4.58
N ASP A 136 7.56 6.97 3.68
CA ASP A 136 6.26 7.00 3.00
C ASP A 136 6.42 7.75 1.67
N HIS A 137 5.55 7.46 0.70
CA HIS A 137 5.41 8.28 -0.51
C HIS A 137 4.31 9.32 -0.25
N THR A 138 4.62 10.58 -0.53
CA THR A 138 3.67 11.70 -0.41
C THR A 138 2.94 11.93 -1.72
N LEU A 139 1.78 12.58 -1.70
CA LEU A 139 0.94 12.81 -2.88
C LEU A 139 0.37 14.24 -2.87
N PHE A 140 0.46 14.94 -4.00
CA PHE A 140 -0.16 16.24 -4.24
C PHE A 140 -0.40 16.42 -5.74
N GLY A 141 -1.38 17.24 -6.16
CA GLY A 141 -1.77 17.30 -7.56
C GLY A 141 -2.67 18.46 -7.94
N THR A 142 -2.44 19.01 -9.13
CA THR A 142 -3.23 20.10 -9.72
C THR A 142 -4.49 19.58 -10.40
N ASP A 143 -5.63 20.20 -10.09
CA ASP A 143 -6.96 19.90 -10.64
C ASP A 143 -7.29 20.88 -11.78
N TYR A 144 -7.78 20.36 -12.92
CA TYR A 144 -8.22 21.17 -14.06
C TYR A 144 -9.64 20.78 -14.49
N ARG A 145 -10.38 21.75 -15.02
CA ARG A 145 -11.64 21.48 -15.74
C ARG A 145 -11.35 20.75 -17.04
N VAL A 146 -12.11 19.70 -17.34
CA VAL A 146 -11.95 18.88 -18.55
C VAL A 146 -13.25 18.73 -19.33
N ASN A 147 -13.12 18.47 -20.63
CA ASN A 147 -14.23 18.33 -21.57
C ASN A 147 -14.71 16.87 -21.73
N VAL A 148 -14.15 15.94 -20.95
CA VAL A 148 -14.48 14.51 -20.95
C VAL A 148 -15.21 14.12 -19.68
N ASN A 149 -16.03 13.07 -19.73
CA ASN A 149 -16.71 12.55 -18.54
C ASN A 149 -15.69 11.94 -17.56
N THR A 150 -15.72 12.42 -16.32
CA THR A 150 -14.91 11.89 -15.21
C THR A 150 -15.81 11.42 -14.07
N ALA A 151 -15.25 11.14 -12.88
CA ALA A 151 -16.07 10.85 -11.69
C ALA A 151 -17.08 11.98 -11.40
N SER A 152 -16.71 13.24 -11.68
CA SER A 152 -17.56 14.42 -11.61
C SER A 152 -18.86 14.26 -12.40
N ALA A 153 -18.86 13.58 -13.56
CA ALA A 153 -20.07 13.37 -14.36
C ALA A 153 -21.14 12.58 -13.61
N ALA A 154 -20.73 11.56 -12.84
CA ALA A 154 -21.64 10.75 -12.03
C ALA A 154 -22.12 11.52 -10.78
N LEU A 155 -21.27 12.35 -10.18
CA LEU A 155 -21.64 13.21 -9.04
C LEU A 155 -22.63 14.31 -9.44
N ASN A 156 -22.50 14.87 -10.64
CA ASN A 156 -23.39 15.89 -11.20
C ASN A 156 -24.70 15.30 -11.79
N ASN A 157 -24.77 14.00 -12.08
CA ASN A 157 -25.92 13.40 -12.77
C ASN A 157 -26.29 12.01 -12.23
N ALA A 158 -27.35 11.97 -11.41
CA ALA A 158 -27.88 10.75 -10.81
C ALA A 158 -28.32 9.69 -11.83
N THR A 159 -28.77 10.08 -13.04
CA THR A 159 -29.13 9.12 -14.10
C THR A 159 -27.87 8.43 -14.65
N LEU A 160 -26.79 9.18 -14.82
CA LEU A 160 -25.50 8.63 -15.25
C LEU A 160 -24.87 7.74 -14.16
N ALA A 161 -24.97 8.13 -12.89
CA ALA A 161 -24.54 7.31 -11.76
C ALA A 161 -25.30 5.96 -11.72
N ALA A 162 -26.63 5.99 -11.84
CA ALA A 162 -27.47 4.79 -11.89
C ALA A 162 -27.13 3.89 -13.11
N ALA A 163 -26.83 4.49 -14.27
CA ALA A 163 -26.37 3.75 -15.44
C ALA A 163 -25.00 3.07 -15.21
N GLY A 164 -24.08 3.73 -14.51
CA GLY A 164 -22.78 3.17 -14.10
C GLY A 164 -22.95 1.96 -13.16
N VAL A 165 -23.81 2.07 -12.15
CA VAL A 165 -24.17 0.95 -11.25
C VAL A 165 -24.75 -0.23 -12.04
N LYS A 166 -25.65 0.05 -12.99
CA LYS A 166 -26.26 -1.00 -13.84
C LYS A 166 -25.22 -1.70 -14.73
N LEU A 167 -24.28 -0.97 -15.34
CA LEU A 167 -23.20 -1.56 -16.15
C LEU A 167 -22.29 -2.46 -15.31
N PHE A 168 -21.97 -2.05 -14.09
CA PHE A 168 -21.18 -2.86 -13.17
C PHE A 168 -21.92 -4.15 -12.79
N GLN A 169 -23.14 -4.02 -12.26
CA GLN A 169 -23.94 -5.15 -11.78
C GLN A 169 -24.29 -6.16 -12.88
N GLN A 170 -24.57 -5.71 -14.12
CA GLN A 170 -25.05 -6.58 -15.19
C GLN A 170 -23.94 -7.13 -16.08
N LYS A 171 -22.76 -6.50 -16.12
CA LYS A 171 -21.71 -6.79 -17.11
C LYS A 171 -20.28 -6.73 -16.58
N ALA A 172 -20.05 -6.38 -15.31
CA ALA A 172 -18.71 -6.12 -14.77
C ALA A 172 -17.92 -5.06 -15.55
N THR A 173 -18.60 -4.00 -16.03
CA THR A 173 -18.01 -2.94 -16.87
C THR A 173 -18.43 -1.54 -16.42
N GLY A 174 -17.79 -0.52 -17.00
CA GLY A 174 -18.10 0.89 -16.75
C GLY A 174 -17.23 1.51 -15.65
N PRO A 175 -17.49 2.78 -15.25
CA PRO A 175 -16.58 3.52 -14.36
C PRO A 175 -16.34 2.89 -12.98
N LEU A 176 -17.24 2.00 -12.51
CA LEU A 176 -17.10 1.31 -11.22
C LEU A 176 -16.30 0.00 -11.31
N SER A 177 -15.94 -0.47 -12.51
CA SER A 177 -15.13 -1.68 -12.70
C SER A 177 -13.62 -1.44 -12.63
N ILE A 178 -13.19 -0.21 -12.29
CA ILE A 178 -11.79 0.22 -12.32
C ILE A 178 -11.52 1.28 -11.24
N PHE A 179 -10.27 1.43 -10.81
CA PHE A 179 -9.85 2.51 -9.91
C PHE A 179 -9.36 3.73 -10.72
N GLY A 180 -9.51 4.94 -10.15
CA GLY A 180 -9.39 6.22 -10.87
C GLY A 180 -8.02 6.47 -11.53
N ALA A 181 -6.92 6.04 -10.92
CA ALA A 181 -5.62 5.94 -11.58
C ALA A 181 -5.45 4.51 -12.10
N SER A 182 -5.21 4.38 -13.41
CA SER A 182 -4.95 3.10 -14.08
C SER A 182 -3.77 3.15 -15.04
N TYR A 183 -3.31 4.35 -15.38
CA TYR A 183 -2.10 4.62 -16.16
C TYR A 183 -1.14 5.40 -15.26
N TYR A 184 0.08 4.90 -15.13
CA TYR A 184 1.08 5.46 -14.22
C TYR A 184 2.34 5.80 -15.00
N GLY A 185 3.10 6.75 -14.48
CA GLY A 185 4.38 7.15 -15.02
C GLY A 185 5.43 7.28 -13.93
N PHE A 186 6.67 6.91 -14.23
CA PHE A 186 7.83 7.09 -13.37
C PHE A 186 8.94 7.75 -14.19
N GLU A 187 9.45 8.88 -13.72
CA GLU A 187 10.63 9.53 -14.27
C GLU A 187 11.39 10.27 -13.17
N ASP A 188 12.70 10.44 -13.37
CA ASP A 188 13.43 11.53 -12.72
C ASP A 188 12.78 12.86 -13.11
N LEU A 189 12.88 13.89 -12.27
CA LEU A 189 12.46 15.24 -12.62
C LEU A 189 13.16 15.65 -13.93
N PRO A 190 12.43 15.95 -15.02
CA PRO A 190 13.03 16.17 -16.33
C PRO A 190 13.54 17.61 -16.50
N GLN A 191 14.33 17.85 -17.55
CA GLN A 191 14.67 19.22 -17.96
C GLN A 191 13.43 19.95 -18.51
N PRO A 192 13.30 21.28 -18.31
CA PRO A 192 14.25 22.18 -17.65
C PRO A 192 14.18 22.17 -16.12
N TYR A 193 13.19 21.54 -15.51
CA TYR A 193 12.92 21.61 -14.07
C TYR A 193 14.07 21.04 -13.23
N ARG A 194 14.74 19.97 -13.69
CA ARG A 194 15.94 19.43 -13.05
C ARG A 194 17.05 20.47 -12.84
N SER A 195 17.21 21.42 -13.77
CA SER A 195 18.21 22.49 -13.65
C SER A 195 17.91 23.51 -12.54
N LYS A 196 16.73 23.43 -11.90
CA LYS A 196 16.33 24.28 -10.77
C LYS A 196 16.64 23.66 -9.41
N LEU A 197 16.94 22.35 -9.36
CA LEU A 197 17.40 21.71 -8.13
C LEU A 197 18.80 22.22 -7.77
N SER A 198 19.06 22.36 -6.47
CA SER A 198 20.37 22.76 -5.97
C SER A 198 21.40 21.64 -6.13
N ASN A 199 22.69 21.99 -6.21
CA ASN A 199 23.78 21.01 -6.24
C ASN A 199 23.77 20.10 -4.99
N ALA A 200 23.25 20.59 -3.86
CA ALA A 200 23.08 19.81 -2.64
C ALA A 200 22.02 18.72 -2.84
N SER A 201 20.82 19.08 -3.32
CA SER A 201 19.73 18.15 -3.63
C SER A 201 20.12 17.10 -4.67
N LEU A 202 20.76 17.52 -5.77
CA LEU A 202 21.28 16.60 -6.80
C LEU A 202 22.30 15.60 -6.23
N SER A 203 23.17 16.06 -5.32
CA SER A 203 24.14 15.19 -4.65
C SER A 203 23.48 14.26 -3.62
N ALA A 204 22.46 14.74 -2.90
CA ALA A 204 21.73 13.97 -1.91
C ALA A 204 20.93 12.83 -2.55
N LEU A 205 20.28 13.08 -3.69
CA LEU A 205 19.59 12.05 -4.48
C LEU A 205 20.58 10.97 -4.94
N ALA A 206 21.67 11.37 -5.60
CA ALA A 206 22.69 10.43 -6.11
C ALA A 206 23.43 9.65 -5.01
N ALA A 207 23.47 10.16 -3.77
CA ALA A 207 24.10 9.49 -2.63
C ALA A 207 23.18 8.47 -1.93
N ASN A 208 21.86 8.64 -2.02
CA ASN A 208 20.89 7.81 -1.29
C ASN A 208 20.12 6.82 -2.19
N PHE A 209 20.05 7.07 -3.50
CA PHE A 209 19.28 6.28 -4.45
C PHE A 209 20.13 5.82 -5.64
N PRO A 210 19.94 4.57 -6.13
CA PRO A 210 20.60 4.12 -7.35
C PRO A 210 20.01 4.82 -8.58
N SER A 211 20.76 4.85 -9.69
CA SER A 211 20.42 5.61 -10.90
C SER A 211 19.20 5.11 -11.69
N ASP A 212 18.60 3.99 -11.28
CA ASP A 212 17.37 3.41 -11.83
C ASP A 212 16.16 3.57 -10.90
N TRP A 213 16.33 4.22 -9.75
CA TRP A 213 15.27 4.56 -8.82
C TRP A 213 14.59 5.87 -9.23
N PRO A 214 13.30 5.88 -9.60
CA PRO A 214 12.61 7.10 -10.01
C PRO A 214 12.50 8.10 -8.87
N GLU A 215 12.60 9.39 -9.19
CA GLU A 215 12.35 10.46 -8.22
C GLU A 215 10.86 10.72 -8.03
N LEU A 216 10.09 10.64 -9.13
CA LEU A 216 8.68 11.00 -9.20
C LEU A 216 7.83 9.89 -9.81
N GLU A 217 6.64 9.70 -9.22
CA GLU A 217 5.53 8.93 -9.80
C GLU A 217 4.42 9.89 -10.23
N TRP A 218 3.80 9.64 -11.38
CA TRP A 218 2.69 10.40 -11.95
C TRP A 218 1.41 9.57 -11.90
N LEU A 219 0.43 10.05 -11.13
CA LEU A 219 -0.85 9.40 -10.90
C LEU A 219 -2.00 10.28 -11.46
N PRO A 220 -2.25 10.26 -12.78
CA PRO A 220 -3.42 10.90 -13.36
C PRO A 220 -4.71 10.25 -12.84
N VAL A 221 -5.65 11.07 -12.37
CA VAL A 221 -6.94 10.62 -11.81
C VAL A 221 -8.07 11.36 -12.50
N SER A 222 -9.07 10.62 -13.01
CA SER A 222 -10.29 11.19 -13.58
C SER A 222 -11.31 11.58 -12.50
N ALA A 223 -10.97 12.53 -11.64
CA ALA A 223 -11.83 13.14 -10.62
C ALA A 223 -11.29 14.52 -10.22
N TYR A 224 -12.07 15.33 -9.52
CA TYR A 224 -11.54 16.42 -8.69
C TYR A 224 -11.07 15.85 -7.35
N LEU A 225 -9.89 16.24 -6.87
CA LEU A 225 -9.38 15.80 -5.56
C LEU A 225 -9.27 16.94 -4.53
N GLY A 226 -9.16 18.19 -4.97
CA GLY A 226 -9.14 19.33 -4.07
C GLY A 226 -7.92 19.32 -3.15
N TYR A 227 -8.09 19.85 -1.93
CA TYR A 227 -7.06 19.76 -0.87
C TYR A 227 -6.95 18.35 -0.24
N GLN A 228 -7.51 17.31 -0.87
CA GLN A 228 -7.49 15.91 -0.43
C GLN A 228 -8.18 15.61 0.92
N GLU A 229 -8.86 16.59 1.53
CA GLU A 229 -9.52 16.50 2.85
C GLU A 229 -10.64 15.44 2.88
N ASP A 230 -11.57 15.46 1.92
CA ASP A 230 -12.57 14.40 1.70
C ASP A 230 -12.87 14.23 0.19
N ARG A 231 -12.43 13.10 -0.37
CA ARG A 231 -12.62 12.78 -1.80
C ARG A 231 -14.08 12.51 -2.20
N GLN A 232 -15.02 12.35 -1.26
CA GLN A 232 -16.45 12.16 -1.54
C GLN A 232 -17.21 13.49 -1.70
N THR A 233 -16.73 14.55 -1.04
CA THR A 233 -17.37 15.87 -1.03
C THR A 233 -16.53 16.98 -1.69
N ALA A 234 -15.25 16.74 -2.00
CA ALA A 234 -14.37 17.73 -2.63
C ALA A 234 -14.86 18.23 -4.00
N ASP A 235 -15.54 17.39 -4.80
CA ASP A 235 -16.01 17.79 -6.14
C ASP A 235 -16.95 19.00 -6.07
N PRO A 236 -16.72 20.08 -6.86
CA PRO A 236 -17.52 21.30 -6.80
C PRO A 236 -19.02 21.14 -7.13
N ARG A 237 -19.40 20.05 -7.83
CA ARG A 237 -20.76 19.77 -8.31
C ARG A 237 -21.41 20.95 -9.07
N ASP A 238 -20.59 21.69 -9.82
CA ASP A 238 -20.99 22.87 -10.60
C ASP A 238 -21.42 22.54 -12.04
N GLY A 239 -21.64 21.25 -12.35
CA GLY A 239 -21.92 20.76 -13.69
C GLY A 239 -20.68 20.54 -14.58
N SER A 240 -19.48 20.96 -14.16
CA SER A 240 -18.23 20.71 -14.89
C SER A 240 -17.66 19.33 -14.60
N ASN A 241 -16.81 18.83 -15.49
CA ASN A 241 -15.95 17.68 -15.20
C ASN A 241 -14.55 18.13 -14.79
N TYR A 242 -13.91 17.36 -13.91
CA TYR A 242 -12.58 17.63 -13.41
C TYR A 242 -11.69 16.38 -13.46
N ALA A 243 -10.38 16.60 -13.63
CA ALA A 243 -9.35 15.59 -13.47
C ALA A 243 -8.11 16.19 -12.78
N THR A 244 -7.33 15.35 -12.11
CA THR A 244 -6.10 15.72 -11.40
C THR A 244 -4.89 15.04 -12.05
N ILE A 245 -3.77 15.76 -12.17
CA ILE A 245 -2.45 15.12 -12.33
C ILE A 245 -1.78 15.16 -10.95
N ASN A 246 -1.77 14.04 -10.24
CA ASN A 246 -0.99 13.94 -9.01
C ASN A 246 0.45 13.54 -9.31
N THR A 247 1.36 13.99 -8.47
CA THR A 247 2.71 13.49 -8.34
C THR A 247 2.88 12.85 -6.97
N ALA A 248 3.61 11.74 -6.90
CA ALA A 248 4.17 11.25 -5.65
C ALA A 248 5.69 11.32 -5.66
N ILE A 249 6.28 11.72 -4.52
CA ILE A 249 7.73 11.68 -4.32
C ILE A 249 8.09 10.24 -3.93
N VAL A 250 8.81 9.57 -4.82
CA VAL A 250 9.21 8.16 -4.66
C VAL A 250 10.71 8.00 -4.32
N SER A 251 11.47 9.10 -4.30
CA SER A 251 12.82 9.20 -3.70
C SER A 251 12.87 10.12 -2.45
N PRO A 252 11.96 9.99 -1.45
CA PRO A 252 11.91 10.92 -0.32
C PRO A 252 13.15 10.79 0.58
N LEU A 253 13.69 11.91 1.04
CA LEU A 253 14.77 11.96 2.06
C LEU A 253 14.24 12.20 3.48
N SER A 254 13.10 12.87 3.62
CA SER A 254 12.40 13.07 4.90
C SER A 254 12.07 11.73 5.60
N ARG A 255 12.26 11.63 6.92
CA ARG A 255 11.96 10.40 7.70
C ARG A 255 11.05 10.68 8.88
N GLY A 256 9.94 9.95 8.92
CA GLY A 256 8.99 9.97 10.02
C GLY A 256 9.33 9.01 11.16
N ASN A 257 8.48 9.00 12.17
CA ASN A 257 8.49 8.03 13.25
C ASN A 257 7.08 7.79 13.82
N VAL A 258 6.98 6.73 14.62
CA VAL A 258 5.80 6.32 15.40
C VAL A 258 6.25 6.14 16.84
N SER A 259 5.53 6.76 17.78
CA SER A 259 5.81 6.69 19.22
C SER A 259 4.53 6.40 20.01
N LEU A 260 4.69 6.19 21.32
CA LEU A 260 3.57 5.95 22.23
C LEU A 260 2.95 7.27 22.70
N GLN A 261 1.62 7.29 22.82
CA GLN A 261 0.88 8.29 23.59
C GLN A 261 0.71 7.85 25.06
N SER A 262 0.65 6.54 25.31
CA SER A 262 0.53 5.92 26.64
C SER A 262 1.09 4.49 26.64
N ALA A 263 0.99 3.79 27.77
CA ALA A 263 1.30 2.35 27.86
C ALA A 263 0.15 1.43 27.36
N SER A 264 -0.88 1.97 26.72
CA SER A 264 -2.05 1.25 26.20
C SER A 264 -2.04 1.16 24.68
N MET A 265 -2.52 0.04 24.13
CA MET A 265 -2.85 -0.05 22.70
C MET A 265 -4.17 0.63 22.34
N LEU A 266 -5.05 0.88 23.32
CA LEU A 266 -6.36 1.50 23.07
C LEU A 266 -6.24 2.99 22.76
N ASP A 267 -5.15 3.62 23.21
CA ASP A 267 -4.79 4.98 22.81
C ASP A 267 -4.02 4.89 21.48
N PRO A 268 -4.39 5.67 20.45
CA PRO A 268 -3.66 5.67 19.18
C PRO A 268 -2.17 6.02 19.35
N PRO A 269 -1.28 5.51 18.50
CA PRO A 269 0.12 5.90 18.54
C PRO A 269 0.29 7.34 18.05
N LEU A 270 1.33 8.02 18.54
CA LEU A 270 1.76 9.29 17.98
C LEU A 270 2.47 9.02 16.65
N ILE A 271 1.84 9.39 15.54
CA ILE A 271 2.40 9.25 14.19
C ILE A 271 2.92 10.62 13.74
N ASN A 272 4.21 10.70 13.44
CA ASN A 272 4.81 11.89 12.83
C ASN A 272 5.45 11.52 11.49
N PRO A 273 4.82 11.83 10.34
CA PRO A 273 5.39 11.54 9.03
C PRO A 273 6.63 12.38 8.67
N ASN A 274 6.83 13.55 9.28
CA ASN A 274 7.91 14.50 8.97
C ASN A 274 8.04 14.83 7.46
N TRP A 275 6.97 14.76 6.66
CA TRP A 275 7.03 15.06 5.24
C TRP A 275 7.54 16.48 4.98
N LEU A 276 8.33 16.65 3.91
CA LEU A 276 8.94 17.93 3.51
C LEU A 276 9.81 18.56 4.62
N THR A 277 10.58 17.74 5.34
CA THR A 277 11.61 18.20 6.28
C THR A 277 13.00 18.28 5.65
N ASP A 278 13.26 17.50 4.60
CA ASP A 278 14.47 17.64 3.77
C ASP A 278 14.24 18.71 2.65
N PRO A 279 15.18 19.65 2.44
CA PRO A 279 15.10 20.64 1.36
C PRO A 279 14.98 20.02 -0.04
N THR A 280 15.55 18.83 -0.26
CA THR A 280 15.49 18.09 -1.53
C THR A 280 14.07 17.70 -1.89
N ASP A 281 13.29 17.24 -0.91
CA ASP A 281 11.89 16.87 -1.11
C ASP A 281 11.05 18.10 -1.44
N ILE A 282 11.36 19.25 -0.82
CA ILE A 282 10.72 20.54 -1.10
C ILE A 282 11.02 21.00 -2.54
N GLU A 283 12.29 20.98 -2.96
CA GLU A 283 12.68 21.37 -4.31
C GLU A 283 12.04 20.46 -5.37
N LEU A 284 12.06 19.13 -5.16
CA LEU A 284 11.36 18.17 -6.02
C LEU A 284 9.85 18.44 -6.08
N ALA A 285 9.21 18.74 -4.95
CA ALA A 285 7.77 18.98 -4.90
C ALA A 285 7.35 20.23 -5.70
N ILE A 286 8.05 21.35 -5.50
CA ILE A 286 7.78 22.61 -6.20
C ILE A 286 7.97 22.43 -7.71
N GLN A 287 9.10 21.85 -8.11
CA GLN A 287 9.40 21.62 -9.52
C GLN A 287 8.45 20.61 -10.18
N SER A 288 7.91 19.66 -9.41
CA SER A 288 6.85 18.76 -9.87
C SER A 288 5.57 19.51 -10.24
N VAL A 289 5.15 20.52 -9.49
CA VAL A 289 3.95 21.33 -9.83
C VAL A 289 4.15 22.09 -11.14
N HIS A 290 5.34 22.63 -11.41
CA HIS A 290 5.63 23.23 -12.71
C HIS A 290 5.55 22.22 -13.86
N ARG A 291 6.01 20.98 -13.64
CA ARG A 291 5.91 19.88 -14.60
C ARG A 291 4.46 19.38 -14.78
N GLN A 292 3.63 19.37 -13.73
CA GLN A 292 2.18 19.10 -13.85
C GLN A 292 1.50 20.12 -14.78
N ARG A 293 1.82 21.41 -14.62
CA ARG A 293 1.28 22.51 -15.45
C ARG A 293 1.72 22.41 -16.91
N GLU A 294 2.92 21.92 -17.20
CA GLU A 294 3.36 21.59 -18.57
C GLU A 294 2.52 20.45 -19.18
N ILE A 295 2.28 19.38 -18.42
CA ILE A 295 1.40 18.26 -18.82
C ILE A 295 -0.01 18.79 -19.13
N TRP A 296 -0.56 19.65 -18.27
CA TRP A 296 -1.86 20.29 -18.52
C TRP A 296 -1.87 21.22 -19.73
N SER A 297 -0.80 21.98 -19.98
CA SER A 297 -0.65 22.79 -21.19
C SER A 297 -0.67 21.93 -22.45
N TYR A 298 0.02 20.79 -22.44
CA TYR A 298 -0.06 19.81 -23.52
C TYR A 298 -1.48 19.25 -23.68
N LEU A 299 -2.15 18.82 -22.61
CA LEU A 299 -3.54 18.33 -22.65
C LEU A 299 -4.53 19.41 -23.15
N THR A 300 -4.27 20.69 -22.88
CA THR A 300 -5.00 21.83 -23.44
C THR A 300 -4.83 21.90 -24.96
N SER A 301 -3.60 21.73 -25.48
CA SER A 301 -3.34 21.68 -26.93
C SER A 301 -4.06 20.52 -27.64
N GLN A 302 -4.39 19.45 -26.92
CA GLN A 302 -5.14 18.29 -27.41
C GLN A 302 -6.67 18.45 -27.24
N GLY A 303 -7.15 19.58 -26.73
CA GLY A 303 -8.59 19.88 -26.56
C GLY A 303 -9.27 19.19 -25.38
N LEU A 304 -8.54 18.47 -24.53
CA LEU A 304 -9.09 17.72 -23.39
C LEU A 304 -9.51 18.62 -22.22
N THR A 305 -8.91 19.81 -22.12
CA THR A 305 -9.24 20.85 -21.14
C THR A 305 -9.32 22.20 -21.85
N ASN A 306 -10.07 23.15 -21.26
CA ASN A 306 -10.08 24.56 -21.66
C ASN A 306 -8.93 25.37 -21.02
N GLY A 307 -7.98 24.72 -20.34
CA GLY A 307 -6.83 25.35 -19.68
C GLY A 307 -7.15 25.99 -18.33
N VAL A 308 -8.38 25.84 -17.81
CA VAL A 308 -8.77 26.40 -16.50
C VAL A 308 -8.29 25.49 -15.38
N GLU A 309 -7.17 25.89 -14.76
CA GLU A 309 -6.68 25.36 -13.49
C GLU A 309 -7.69 25.68 -12.38
N ALA A 310 -8.27 24.66 -11.78
CA ALA A 310 -9.21 24.77 -10.68
C ALA A 310 -8.50 24.81 -9.32
N LEU A 311 -7.41 24.03 -9.18
CA LEU A 311 -6.54 24.03 -8.01
C LEU A 311 -5.07 23.81 -8.44
N PRO A 312 -4.10 24.57 -7.90
CA PRO A 312 -4.22 25.67 -6.94
C PRO A 312 -4.84 26.96 -7.49
N GLY A 313 -4.93 27.06 -8.82
CA GLY A 313 -5.43 28.23 -9.54
C GLY A 313 -4.30 29.18 -9.95
N ALA A 314 -4.55 29.91 -11.04
CA ALA A 314 -3.54 30.64 -11.81
C ALA A 314 -2.75 31.74 -11.06
N ASN A 315 -3.18 32.14 -9.85
CA ASN A 315 -2.48 33.12 -9.03
C ASN A 315 -1.28 32.52 -8.26
N VAL A 316 -1.29 31.21 -8.00
CA VAL A 316 -0.21 30.52 -7.27
C VAL A 316 0.95 30.29 -8.23
N THR A 317 1.94 31.19 -8.22
CA THR A 317 2.96 31.27 -9.28
C THR A 317 4.40 31.28 -8.80
N SER A 318 4.69 31.80 -7.61
CA SER A 318 6.03 31.71 -7.03
C SER A 318 6.27 30.37 -6.35
N ASP A 319 7.52 29.94 -6.26
CA ASP A 319 7.96 28.76 -5.50
C ASP A 319 7.44 28.76 -4.06
N ALA A 320 7.32 29.93 -3.43
CA ALA A 320 6.77 30.10 -2.09
C ALA A 320 5.24 29.87 -2.03
N ASP A 321 4.48 30.39 -3.00
CA ASP A 321 3.04 30.13 -3.09
C ASP A 321 2.77 28.65 -3.38
N ILE A 322 3.57 28.05 -4.28
CA ILE A 322 3.50 26.64 -4.65
C ILE A 322 3.80 25.77 -3.43
N LEU A 323 4.83 26.08 -2.64
CA LEU A 323 5.14 25.35 -1.41
C LEU A 323 4.02 25.47 -0.38
N ALA A 324 3.46 26.66 -0.16
CA ALA A 324 2.34 26.87 0.76
C ALA A 324 1.08 26.09 0.33
N TYR A 325 0.81 25.99 -0.98
CA TYR A 325 -0.22 25.13 -1.53
C TYR A 325 0.09 23.65 -1.28
N ILE A 326 1.30 23.18 -1.60
CA ILE A 326 1.70 21.78 -1.41
C ILE A 326 1.56 21.39 0.08
N GLN A 327 2.06 22.21 1.00
CA GLN A 327 1.94 21.97 2.45
C GLN A 327 0.48 21.89 2.93
N LYS A 328 -0.46 22.49 2.22
CA LYS A 328 -1.90 22.40 2.50
C LYS A 328 -2.60 21.21 1.81
N SER A 329 -2.09 20.73 0.67
CA SER A 329 -2.71 19.66 -0.13
C SER A 329 -2.02 18.29 -0.05
N ILE A 330 -0.84 18.21 0.58
CA ILE A 330 -0.04 16.99 0.66
C ILE A 330 -0.70 15.95 1.55
N ILE A 331 -0.84 14.73 1.01
CA ILE A 331 -1.44 13.59 1.69
C ILE A 331 -0.60 12.33 1.46
N GLN A 332 -0.80 11.30 2.28
CA GLN A 332 -0.26 9.97 2.00
C GLN A 332 -0.86 9.37 0.72
N VAL A 333 -0.05 8.62 -0.04
CA VAL A 333 -0.57 7.58 -0.97
C VAL A 333 -0.70 6.20 -0.27
N TYR A 334 -0.62 6.19 1.07
CA TYR A 334 -0.79 5.03 1.95
C TYR A 334 0.32 3.98 1.80
N HIS A 335 1.58 4.42 1.62
CA HIS A 335 2.73 3.54 1.41
C HIS A 335 3.66 3.43 2.63
N ALA A 336 3.27 4.00 3.77
CA ALA A 336 4.12 4.10 4.95
C ALA A 336 4.71 2.73 5.37
N ALA A 337 6.02 2.69 5.62
CA ALA A 337 6.80 1.47 5.82
C ALA A 337 8.01 1.65 6.78
N ALA A 338 8.72 0.55 7.03
CA ALA A 338 10.04 0.47 7.66
C ALA A 338 10.17 0.84 9.16
N THR A 339 9.07 1.02 9.88
CA THR A 339 9.04 1.32 11.34
C THR A 339 9.48 0.17 12.26
N CYS A 340 9.66 -1.03 11.72
CA CYS A 340 10.25 -2.20 12.38
C CYS A 340 11.31 -2.81 11.45
N LYS A 341 12.20 -1.99 10.90
CA LYS A 341 13.03 -2.41 9.76
C LYS A 341 13.80 -3.71 9.98
N MET A 342 13.86 -4.54 8.93
CA MET A 342 14.88 -5.57 8.79
C MET A 342 16.26 -4.94 8.62
N GLY A 343 17.28 -5.59 9.17
CA GLY A 343 18.68 -5.20 8.97
C GLY A 343 19.67 -6.28 9.37
N ALA A 344 20.95 -5.98 9.17
CA ALA A 344 22.04 -6.87 9.58
C ALA A 344 22.24 -6.83 11.11
N ARG A 345 22.85 -7.86 11.68
CA ARG A 345 23.02 -7.98 13.15
C ARG A 345 23.89 -6.88 13.78
N ASN A 346 24.68 -6.18 12.99
CA ASN A 346 25.52 -5.04 13.39
C ASN A 346 24.86 -3.67 13.13
N ASP A 347 23.68 -3.62 12.52
CA ASP A 347 22.88 -2.41 12.38
C ASP A 347 22.15 -2.13 13.71
N SER A 348 22.56 -1.09 14.42
CA SER A 348 21.99 -0.72 15.72
C SER A 348 20.52 -0.27 15.65
N MET A 349 20.02 0.04 14.45
CA MET A 349 18.63 0.43 14.20
C MET A 349 17.79 -0.72 13.63
N ALA A 350 18.34 -1.92 13.44
CA ALA A 350 17.57 -3.07 12.99
C ALA A 350 16.68 -3.63 14.10
N VAL A 351 15.40 -3.83 13.79
CA VAL A 351 14.42 -4.46 14.70
C VAL A 351 14.31 -5.95 14.41
N LEU A 352 14.39 -6.31 13.13
CA LEU A 352 14.20 -7.67 12.63
C LEU A 352 15.45 -8.19 11.90
N ASP A 353 15.64 -9.50 11.93
CA ASP A 353 16.58 -10.16 11.02
C ASP A 353 15.96 -10.49 9.64
N SER A 354 16.76 -11.06 8.74
CA SER A 354 16.34 -11.48 7.39
C SER A 354 15.18 -12.51 7.34
N GLN A 355 14.80 -13.10 8.47
CA GLN A 355 13.66 -14.00 8.61
C GLN A 355 12.50 -13.33 9.37
N ALA A 356 12.50 -11.99 9.43
CA ALA A 356 11.49 -11.19 10.12
C ALA A 356 11.38 -11.44 11.64
N ARG A 357 12.39 -12.05 12.27
CA ARG A 357 12.39 -12.37 13.70
C ARG A 357 12.87 -11.17 14.52
N VAL A 358 12.18 -10.84 15.61
CA VAL A 358 12.51 -9.69 16.46
C VAL A 358 13.78 -9.95 17.26
N TYR A 359 14.79 -9.09 17.09
CA TYR A 359 16.10 -9.27 17.73
C TYR A 359 16.02 -9.31 19.26
N GLY A 360 16.60 -10.36 19.86
CA GLY A 360 16.65 -10.53 21.32
C GLY A 360 15.43 -11.20 21.95
N THR A 361 14.50 -11.71 21.13
CA THR A 361 13.38 -12.56 21.55
C THR A 361 13.46 -13.94 20.88
N GLN A 362 12.52 -14.84 21.19
CA GLN A 362 12.27 -16.05 20.42
C GLN A 362 10.77 -16.17 20.13
N ASN A 363 10.42 -16.91 19.07
CA ASN A 363 9.04 -17.19 18.67
C ASN A 363 8.21 -15.93 18.39
N LEU A 364 8.85 -14.83 17.96
CA LEU A 364 8.20 -13.57 17.61
C LEU A 364 8.72 -13.05 16.26
N ARG A 365 7.78 -12.79 15.34
CA ARG A 365 8.05 -12.12 14.05
C ARG A 365 7.16 -10.91 13.85
N VAL A 366 7.61 -9.97 13.03
CA VAL A 366 6.77 -8.88 12.48
C VAL A 366 6.82 -8.98 10.96
N VAL A 367 5.67 -9.13 10.29
CA VAL A 367 5.60 -9.38 8.85
C VAL A 367 4.50 -8.52 8.22
N ASP A 368 4.83 -7.26 7.98
CA ASP A 368 4.02 -6.29 7.23
C ASP A 368 4.94 -5.19 6.66
N ALA A 369 4.39 -4.05 6.21
CA ALA A 369 5.18 -2.94 5.67
C ALA A 369 6.19 -2.34 6.68
N SER A 370 5.95 -2.45 8.00
CA SER A 370 6.93 -2.04 9.02
C SER A 370 8.24 -2.80 8.90
N SER A 371 8.21 -4.04 8.42
CA SER A 371 9.37 -4.93 8.34
C SER A 371 10.37 -4.55 7.25
N PHE A 372 9.99 -3.71 6.28
CA PHE A 372 10.88 -3.37 5.17
C PHE A 372 12.15 -2.64 5.64
N PRO A 373 13.33 -2.86 5.01
CA PRO A 373 14.53 -2.07 5.31
C PRO A 373 14.41 -0.61 4.85
N PHE A 374 13.69 -0.40 3.75
CA PHE A 374 13.34 0.87 3.10
C PHE A 374 12.06 0.64 2.29
N LEU A 375 11.34 1.71 1.90
CA LEU A 375 10.20 1.60 0.98
C LEU A 375 10.72 1.53 -0.48
N PRO A 376 10.47 0.45 -1.25
CA PRO A 376 10.84 0.40 -2.67
C PRO A 376 9.98 1.36 -3.52
N PRO A 377 10.44 1.78 -4.71
CA PRO A 377 9.67 2.67 -5.57
C PRO A 377 8.38 1.99 -6.07
N GLY A 378 7.30 2.77 -6.19
CA GLY A 378 5.97 2.30 -6.57
C GLY A 378 5.11 1.80 -5.39
N HIS A 379 4.07 1.03 -5.71
CA HIS A 379 3.04 0.61 -4.76
C HIS A 379 3.44 -0.66 -3.98
N PRO A 380 3.54 -0.64 -2.63
CA PRO A 380 4.18 -1.70 -1.86
C PRO A 380 3.37 -3.00 -1.71
N GLN A 381 2.10 -3.04 -2.14
CA GLN A 381 1.20 -4.15 -1.84
C GLN A 381 1.70 -5.51 -2.36
N SER A 382 2.27 -5.55 -3.58
CA SER A 382 2.89 -6.77 -4.13
C SER A 382 4.12 -7.19 -3.33
N THR A 383 4.95 -6.23 -2.91
CA THR A 383 6.12 -6.45 -2.04
C THR A 383 5.72 -6.99 -0.67
N ILE A 384 4.62 -6.52 -0.08
CA ILE A 384 4.09 -7.04 1.19
C ILE A 384 3.69 -8.51 1.03
N TYR A 385 3.00 -8.87 -0.07
CA TYR A 385 2.63 -10.26 -0.35
C TYR A 385 3.86 -11.14 -0.62
N ALA A 386 4.84 -10.66 -1.40
CA ALA A 386 6.08 -11.39 -1.66
C ALA A 386 6.89 -11.65 -0.37
N LEU A 387 6.93 -10.68 0.55
CA LEU A 387 7.51 -10.85 1.88
C LEU A 387 6.73 -11.89 2.69
N ALA A 388 5.40 -11.75 2.79
CA ALA A 388 4.55 -12.64 3.57
C ALA A 388 4.65 -14.10 3.10
N GLU A 389 4.61 -14.33 1.78
CA GLU A 389 4.80 -15.66 1.16
C GLU A 389 6.20 -16.23 1.46
N LYS A 390 7.25 -15.41 1.36
CA LYS A 390 8.62 -15.88 1.65
C LYS A 390 8.81 -16.27 3.11
N ILE A 391 8.24 -15.51 4.04
CA ILE A 391 8.31 -15.83 5.47
C ILE A 391 7.39 -17.00 5.83
N ALA A 392 6.21 -17.12 5.23
CA ALA A 392 5.35 -18.31 5.39
C ALA A 392 6.08 -19.59 4.95
N ALA A 393 6.78 -19.56 3.81
CA ALA A 393 7.59 -20.68 3.34
C ALA A 393 8.75 -21.06 4.30
N ASP A 394 9.41 -20.08 4.91
CA ASP A 394 10.43 -20.32 5.96
C ASP A 394 9.83 -21.01 7.20
N ILE A 395 8.72 -20.47 7.74
CA ILE A 395 8.07 -21.05 8.94
C ILE A 395 7.54 -22.46 8.68
N LEU A 396 7.15 -22.75 7.43
CA LEU A 396 6.74 -24.08 6.97
C LEU A 396 7.90 -25.07 6.81
N GLY A 397 9.16 -24.61 6.83
CA GLY A 397 10.34 -25.45 6.58
C GLY A 397 10.61 -25.73 5.10
N ASN A 398 9.94 -25.03 4.19
CA ASN A 398 10.15 -25.14 2.74
C ASN A 398 11.31 -24.23 2.29
N ASP A 399 12.54 -24.55 2.75
CA ASP A 399 13.76 -23.81 2.38
C ASP A 399 14.06 -23.97 0.88
N THR A 400 13.54 -23.03 0.10
CA THR A 400 13.67 -22.93 -1.36
C THR A 400 15.05 -22.44 -1.80
N ARG A 401 16.12 -23.04 -1.28
CA ARG A 401 17.49 -22.93 -1.83
C ARG A 401 17.67 -23.79 -3.10
N GLY A 402 16.76 -23.58 -4.05
CA GLY A 402 16.76 -24.04 -5.45
C GLY A 402 16.45 -25.54 -5.69
N PRO A 403 15.99 -25.92 -6.90
CA PRO A 403 15.43 -25.10 -7.98
C PRO A 403 13.89 -25.22 -8.06
N GLY A 404 13.24 -24.21 -8.67
CA GLY A 404 11.83 -24.30 -9.07
C GLY A 404 10.81 -24.11 -7.95
N TYR A 405 10.40 -22.85 -7.74
CA TYR A 405 9.06 -22.58 -7.22
C TYR A 405 8.05 -23.21 -8.17
N LYS A 406 7.41 -24.30 -7.76
CA LYS A 406 6.16 -24.71 -8.40
C LYS A 406 5.16 -23.61 -8.08
N MET A 407 4.80 -22.84 -9.10
CA MET A 407 3.66 -21.93 -9.06
C MET A 407 2.48 -22.65 -8.38
N GLY A 408 1.71 -21.90 -7.57
CA GLY A 408 0.36 -22.31 -7.22
C GLY A 408 -0.43 -22.70 -8.48
N PRO A 409 -1.53 -23.47 -8.33
CA PRO A 409 -2.19 -24.18 -9.43
C PRO A 409 -2.27 -23.33 -10.70
N ASP A 410 -1.71 -23.86 -11.79
CA ASP A 410 -1.38 -23.07 -12.98
C ASP A 410 -2.62 -22.40 -13.58
N TYR A 411 -2.79 -21.12 -13.26
CA TYR A 411 -3.87 -20.29 -13.80
C TYR A 411 -3.72 -20.05 -15.32
N SER A 412 -2.62 -20.47 -15.97
CA SER A 412 -2.56 -20.55 -17.44
C SER A 412 -3.61 -21.52 -18.01
N ALA A 413 -4.04 -22.53 -17.24
CA ALA A 413 -5.17 -23.38 -17.59
C ALA A 413 -6.51 -22.62 -17.63
N MET A 414 -6.60 -21.42 -17.04
CA MET A 414 -7.74 -20.48 -17.20
C MET A 414 -7.49 -19.41 -18.28
N LEU A 415 -6.26 -19.27 -18.77
CA LEU A 415 -5.90 -18.33 -19.85
C LEU A 415 -5.93 -18.97 -21.25
N GLY A 416 -6.32 -20.25 -21.35
CA GLY A 416 -6.51 -21.01 -22.60
C GLY A 416 -7.70 -20.59 -23.46
N ALA A 417 -8.19 -19.35 -23.37
CA ALA A 417 -9.25 -18.82 -24.22
C ALA A 417 -8.68 -18.32 -25.56
N GLN A 418 -8.27 -19.23 -26.45
CA GLN A 418 -8.06 -18.87 -27.85
C GLN A 418 -9.38 -18.40 -28.46
N VAL A 419 -9.40 -17.19 -29.01
CA VAL A 419 -10.50 -16.70 -29.84
C VAL A 419 -10.54 -17.55 -31.11
N LYS A 420 -11.41 -18.57 -31.12
CA LYS A 420 -11.76 -19.35 -32.31
C LYS A 420 -13.12 -18.91 -32.81
N THR A 421 -13.14 -18.32 -33.99
CA THR A 421 -14.37 -18.02 -34.73
C THR A 421 -15.09 -19.34 -35.06
N VAL A 422 -16.33 -19.48 -34.60
CA VAL A 422 -17.14 -20.68 -34.91
C VAL A 422 -17.90 -20.45 -36.21
N THR A 423 -17.51 -21.17 -37.26
CA THR A 423 -18.39 -21.49 -38.38
C THR A 423 -19.03 -22.85 -38.13
N SER A 424 -20.36 -22.92 -38.21
CA SER A 424 -21.13 -24.14 -37.93
C SER A 424 -21.01 -25.21 -39.02
N THR A 425 -20.76 -26.44 -38.62
CA THR A 425 -21.29 -27.66 -39.28
C THR A 425 -21.60 -28.73 -38.24
N ASN A 426 -22.56 -29.58 -38.54
CA ASN A 426 -23.24 -30.45 -37.57
C ASN A 426 -22.50 -31.77 -37.25
N ASP A 427 -22.96 -32.35 -36.13
CA ASP A 427 -23.32 -33.76 -35.96
C ASP A 427 -22.32 -34.83 -35.44
N ASN A 428 -22.84 -35.53 -34.43
CA ASN A 428 -22.70 -36.96 -34.11
C ASN A 428 -21.35 -37.52 -33.59
N GLY A 429 -21.32 -37.83 -32.28
CA GLY A 429 -20.33 -38.73 -31.68
C GLY A 429 -20.41 -38.80 -30.15
N ALA A 430 -20.80 -39.96 -29.60
CA ALA A 430 -20.83 -40.19 -28.15
C ALA A 430 -19.43 -40.57 -27.59
N GLY A 431 -19.16 -40.21 -26.33
CA GLY A 431 -17.94 -40.63 -25.64
C GLY A 431 -17.93 -40.29 -24.14
N THR A 432 -18.06 -41.30 -23.28
CA THR A 432 -17.96 -41.20 -21.82
C THR A 432 -16.53 -41.47 -21.35
N ALA A 433 -16.06 -40.78 -20.29
CA ALA A 433 -14.84 -41.15 -19.56
C ALA A 433 -14.89 -40.77 -18.05
N ARG A 434 -14.19 -41.58 -17.23
CA ARG A 434 -14.23 -41.73 -15.76
C ARG A 434 -12.97 -42.53 -15.32
N ILE A 435 -12.36 -42.50 -14.13
CA ILE A 435 -12.47 -41.78 -12.82
C ILE A 435 -11.02 -41.44 -12.38
N GLY A 436 -10.79 -40.50 -11.45
CA GLY A 436 -9.49 -40.42 -10.75
C GLY A 436 -9.49 -39.60 -9.45
N GLU A 437 -9.50 -40.27 -8.29
CA GLU A 437 -9.35 -39.65 -6.95
C GLU A 437 -7.92 -39.74 -6.40
N ASN A 438 -7.69 -38.94 -5.33
CA ASN A 438 -6.70 -39.09 -4.25
C ASN A 438 -5.31 -38.46 -4.39
N GLY A 439 -4.93 -37.69 -3.36
CA GLY A 439 -3.58 -37.14 -3.19
C GLY A 439 -3.46 -35.94 -2.26
N MET A 440 -3.93 -36.01 -1.00
CA MET A 440 -3.65 -34.95 -0.01
C MET A 440 -2.16 -34.87 0.33
N VAL A 441 -1.59 -33.67 0.31
CA VAL A 441 -0.44 -33.30 1.15
C VAL A 441 -0.74 -31.94 1.78
N SER A 442 -0.79 -31.91 3.11
CA SER A 442 -1.06 -30.70 3.89
C SER A 442 0.24 -30.02 4.31
N LEU A 443 0.32 -28.70 4.17
CA LEU A 443 1.23 -27.85 4.94
C LEU A 443 0.62 -26.44 5.01
N ALA A 444 0.26 -25.99 6.22
CA ALA A 444 -0.50 -24.76 6.43
C ALA A 444 0.16 -23.86 7.48
N LEU A 445 0.48 -22.63 7.08
CA LEU A 445 0.80 -21.46 7.91
C LEU A 445 0.63 -20.25 7.01
N LEU A 446 -0.32 -19.38 7.34
CA LEU A 446 -0.54 -18.13 6.64
C LEU A 446 -0.85 -17.00 7.62
N LEU A 447 -0.59 -15.80 7.14
CA LEU A 447 -0.27 -14.62 7.90
C LEU A 447 -1.37 -13.58 7.65
N LEU A 448 -1.97 -13.06 8.72
CA LEU A 448 -3.16 -12.19 8.64
C LEU A 448 -2.77 -10.71 8.85
N ALA A 449 -2.38 -10.03 7.77
CA ALA A 449 -2.32 -8.57 7.73
C ALA A 449 -3.73 -8.01 7.46
N ALA A 450 -4.20 -7.10 8.33
CA ALA A 450 -5.59 -6.67 8.38
C ALA A 450 -5.99 -5.65 7.29
N ILE A 451 -7.27 -5.68 6.94
CA ILE A 451 -7.91 -4.71 6.05
C ILE A 451 -8.12 -3.39 6.81
N PHE A 452 -7.46 -2.32 6.36
CA PHE A 452 -7.96 -0.95 6.53
C PHE A 452 -7.70 -0.14 5.27
N SER A 453 -8.72 -0.02 4.44
CA SER A 453 -8.88 1.03 3.44
C SER A 453 -10.37 1.33 3.38
N TYR A 454 -10.74 2.61 3.45
CA TYR A 454 -12.09 3.12 3.74
C TYR A 454 -12.56 2.95 5.19
N LEU A 455 -12.18 3.92 6.04
CA LEU A 455 -13.03 4.61 7.04
C LEU A 455 -12.17 5.46 8.01
N VAL A 456 -11.62 6.56 7.50
CA VAL A 456 -11.80 7.95 8.01
C VAL A 456 -11.82 8.83 6.78
#